data_AF-A0A847D7E2-F1
#
_entry.id   AF-A0A847D7E2-F1
#
_cell.length_a   1.000
_cell.length_b   1.000
_cell.length_c   1.000
_cell.angle_alpha   90.00
_cell.angle_beta   90.00
_cell.angle_gamma   90.00
#
_symmetry.space_group_name_H-M   'P 1'
#
loop_
_entity.id
_entity.type
_entity.pdbx_description
1 polymer ?
#
loop_
_entity_poly.entity_id
_entity_poly.type
_entity_poly.pdbx_seq_one_letter_code
_entity_poly.pdbx_strand_id
1 'polypeptide(L)'
;MEISRMTVKGIGFASASPDAIAISLQLEDIKDTYELAMQHAALALEQVRETLLPLGFSKKEIRSTHFSIDSAYEHRNDFRGENKRYFLGYRYRNDLKITFGNDSKRLGEILLALSVCEADPEFSVYFFLKDRRAVEQALLESAVRDAKEKSQVLAKASGVMLGKILAIDYDWGEIEVRSRVYAASSKMAYDSAPMIDLEPEDISNSDTVTVIWEILHPQQA
;
A
#
# COMPACT_ATOMS: atom_id res chain seq x y z
N MET A 1 22.91 37.78 -23.43
CA MET A 1 23.61 36.57 -23.88
C MET A 1 22.62 35.43 -23.78
N GLU A 2 22.43 34.70 -24.88
CA GLU A 2 21.56 33.52 -24.90
C GLU A 2 22.35 32.35 -24.31
N ILE A 3 21.83 31.71 -23.26
CA ILE A 3 22.50 30.59 -22.59
C ILE A 3 22.06 29.30 -23.29
N SER A 4 23.00 28.62 -23.96
CA SER A 4 22.77 27.28 -24.49
C SER A 4 22.51 26.31 -23.33
N ARG A 5 21.42 25.53 -23.44
CA ARG A 5 20.99 24.63 -22.37
C ARG A 5 20.71 23.23 -22.88
N MET A 6 20.95 22.24 -22.02
CA MET A 6 20.59 20.85 -22.22
C MET A 6 19.60 20.43 -21.15
N THR A 7 18.47 19.85 -21.53
CA THR A 7 17.47 19.31 -20.61
C THR A 7 17.50 17.79 -20.68
N VAL A 8 17.73 17.11 -19.55
CA VAL A 8 17.74 15.65 -19.49
C VAL A 8 16.85 15.17 -18.36
N LYS A 9 16.08 14.12 -18.65
CA LYS A 9 15.32 13.38 -17.65
C LYS A 9 16.16 12.23 -17.11
N GLY A 10 16.42 12.25 -15.81
CA GLY A 10 17.00 11.15 -15.07
C GLY A 10 15.92 10.28 -14.43
N ILE A 11 16.16 8.97 -14.41
CA ILE A 11 15.26 7.99 -13.80
C ILE A 11 15.99 7.41 -12.59
N GLY A 12 15.38 7.56 -11.41
CA GLY A 12 15.86 6.96 -10.16
C GLY A 12 15.20 5.62 -9.93
N PHE A 13 15.95 4.69 -9.35
CA PHE A 13 15.43 3.40 -8.90
C PHE A 13 15.90 3.17 -7.47
N ALA A 14 15.01 2.69 -6.62
CA ALA A 14 15.38 2.16 -5.31
C ALA A 14 14.55 0.93 -5.00
N SER A 15 15.21 -0.03 -4.37
CA SER A 15 14.63 -1.27 -3.86
C SER A 15 14.92 -1.36 -2.38
N ALA A 16 13.94 -1.76 -1.59
CA ALA A 16 14.14 -2.06 -0.18
C ALA A 16 13.19 -3.16 0.28
N SER A 17 13.74 -4.07 1.08
CA SER A 17 12.97 -5.13 1.71
C SER A 17 12.03 -4.55 2.77
N PRO A 18 10.75 -4.95 2.83
CA PRO A 18 9.81 -4.45 3.82
C PRO A 18 10.25 -4.71 5.26
N ASP A 19 10.03 -3.74 6.15
CA ASP A 19 10.35 -3.85 7.58
C ASP A 19 9.10 -3.98 8.48
N ALA A 20 7.91 -3.91 7.88
CA ALA A 20 6.65 -3.97 8.59
C ALA A 20 5.53 -4.66 7.81
N ILE A 21 4.57 -5.17 8.57
CA ILE A 21 3.36 -5.82 8.08
C ILE A 21 2.15 -5.04 8.56
N ALA A 22 1.18 -4.85 7.67
CA ALA A 22 -0.15 -4.39 7.99
C ALA A 22 -1.18 -5.47 7.64
N ILE A 23 -2.15 -5.67 8.53
CA ILE A 23 -3.31 -6.50 8.24
C ILE A 23 -4.53 -5.58 8.25
N SER A 24 -5.24 -5.56 7.13
CA SER A 24 -6.56 -4.95 7.03
C SER A 24 -7.60 -6.01 7.34
N LEU A 25 -8.54 -5.71 8.23
CA LEU A 25 -9.67 -6.56 8.59
C LEU A 25 -10.95 -5.85 8.15
N GLN A 26 -11.90 -6.56 7.56
CA GLN A 26 -13.23 -6.05 7.23
C GLN A 26 -14.25 -6.88 7.99
N LEU A 27 -15.04 -6.19 8.81
CA LEU A 27 -16.21 -6.74 9.49
C LEU A 27 -17.46 -6.24 8.77
N GLU A 28 -18.28 -7.15 8.28
CA GLU A 28 -19.51 -6.82 7.55
C GLU A 28 -20.60 -7.84 7.88
N ASP A 29 -21.82 -7.36 8.08
CA ASP A 29 -23.03 -8.20 8.17
C ASP A 29 -24.26 -7.34 7.86
N ILE A 30 -25.39 -8.00 7.54
CA ILE A 30 -26.68 -7.36 7.27
C ILE A 30 -27.65 -7.72 8.40
N LYS A 31 -28.32 -6.70 8.95
CA LYS A 31 -29.37 -6.87 9.97
C LYS A 31 -30.66 -6.15 9.57
N ASP A 32 -31.78 -6.67 10.07
CA ASP A 32 -33.12 -6.18 9.71
C ASP A 32 -33.33 -4.71 10.06
N THR A 33 -32.73 -4.24 11.16
CA THR A 33 -32.82 -2.85 11.62
C THR A 33 -31.45 -2.20 11.80
N TYR A 34 -31.45 -0.86 11.76
CA TYR A 34 -30.24 -0.07 11.97
C TYR A 34 -29.65 -0.30 13.37
N GLU A 35 -30.51 -0.40 14.40
CA GLU A 35 -30.09 -0.64 15.78
C GLU A 35 -29.41 -1.99 15.93
N LEU A 36 -29.95 -3.04 15.31
CA LEU A 36 -29.33 -4.37 15.30
C LEU A 36 -27.99 -4.35 14.57
N ALA A 37 -27.90 -3.66 13.43
CA ALA A 37 -26.63 -3.50 12.69
C ALA A 37 -25.56 -2.81 13.56
N MET A 38 -25.94 -1.75 14.28
CA MET A 38 -25.04 -1.04 15.19
C MET A 38 -24.57 -1.93 16.36
N GLN A 39 -25.48 -2.69 16.98
CA GLN A 39 -25.16 -3.60 18.08
C GLN A 39 -24.20 -4.71 17.63
N HIS A 40 -24.48 -5.33 16.49
CA HIS A 40 -23.61 -6.37 15.93
C HIS A 40 -22.24 -5.82 15.53
N ALA A 41 -22.17 -4.62 14.96
CA ALA A 41 -20.89 -3.99 14.63
C ALA A 41 -20.02 -3.75 15.87
N ALA A 42 -20.62 -3.33 16.99
CA ALA A 42 -19.93 -3.15 18.26
C ALA A 42 -19.45 -4.48 18.85
N LEU A 43 -20.27 -5.52 18.80
CA LEU A 43 -19.93 -6.87 19.26
C LEU A 43 -18.77 -7.46 18.44
N ALA A 44 -18.86 -7.41 17.12
CA ALA A 44 -17.83 -7.93 16.21
C ALA A 44 -16.47 -7.23 16.44
N LEU A 45 -16.48 -5.91 16.66
CA LEU A 45 -15.27 -5.17 16.99
C LEU A 45 -14.64 -5.62 18.32
N GLU A 46 -15.46 -5.88 19.34
CA GLU A 46 -14.93 -6.33 20.63
C GLU A 46 -14.41 -7.77 20.55
N GLN A 47 -15.08 -8.66 19.82
CA GLN A 47 -14.58 -10.01 19.54
C GLN A 47 -13.19 -9.98 18.86
N VAL A 48 -13.00 -9.13 17.84
CA VAL A 48 -11.67 -8.97 17.22
C VAL A 48 -10.63 -8.46 18.22
N ARG A 49 -11.00 -7.52 19.10
CA ARG A 49 -10.08 -7.04 20.15
C ARG A 49 -9.71 -8.13 21.13
N GLU A 50 -10.68 -8.92 21.59
CA GLU A 50 -10.45 -10.05 22.49
C GLU A 50 -9.56 -11.12 21.85
N THR A 51 -9.71 -11.38 20.55
CA THR A 51 -8.82 -12.28 19.80
C THR A 51 -7.38 -11.76 19.74
N LEU A 52 -7.18 -10.45 19.55
CA LEU A 52 -5.84 -9.86 19.34
C LEU A 52 -5.12 -9.43 20.63
N LEU A 53 -5.85 -9.22 21.73
CA LEU A 53 -5.30 -8.84 23.03
C LEU A 53 -4.24 -9.82 23.57
N PRO A 54 -4.47 -11.16 23.57
CA PRO A 54 -3.46 -12.13 23.98
C PRO A 54 -2.19 -12.13 23.13
N LEU A 55 -2.27 -11.65 21.88
CA LEU A 55 -1.15 -11.52 20.95
C LEU A 55 -0.37 -10.20 21.12
N GLY A 56 -0.68 -9.45 22.18
CA GLY A 56 0.02 -8.23 22.57
C GLY A 56 -0.46 -6.96 21.88
N PHE A 57 -1.59 -6.98 21.16
CA PHE A 57 -2.19 -5.77 20.60
C PHE A 57 -3.07 -5.07 21.63
N SER A 58 -2.81 -3.78 21.86
CA SER A 58 -3.69 -2.92 22.64
C SER A 58 -4.89 -2.43 21.83
N LYS A 59 -5.96 -1.99 22.52
CA LYS A 59 -7.13 -1.39 21.86
C LYS A 59 -6.79 -0.18 20.96
N LYS A 60 -5.65 0.50 21.20
CA LYS A 60 -5.19 1.66 20.41
C LYS A 60 -4.46 1.26 19.12
N GLU A 61 -3.92 0.05 19.07
CA GLU A 61 -3.23 -0.47 17.88
C GLU A 61 -4.20 -1.07 16.87
N ILE A 62 -5.40 -1.45 17.32
CA ILE A 62 -6.51 -1.89 16.47
C ILE A 62 -7.33 -0.65 16.07
N ARG A 63 -7.00 -0.08 14.91
CA ARG A 63 -7.58 1.18 14.45
C ARG A 63 -8.71 0.93 13.47
N SER A 64 -9.88 1.54 13.69
CA SER A 64 -10.89 1.66 12.63
C SER A 64 -10.44 2.68 11.60
N THR A 65 -10.35 2.24 10.34
CA THR A 65 -10.02 3.09 9.19
C THR A 65 -11.26 3.54 8.43
N HIS A 66 -12.35 2.78 8.50
CA HIS A 66 -13.64 3.12 7.89
C HIS A 66 -14.78 2.51 8.70
N PHE A 67 -15.90 3.23 8.79
CA PHE A 67 -17.13 2.71 9.37
C PHE A 67 -18.33 3.28 8.61
N SER A 68 -19.26 2.42 8.18
CA SER A 68 -20.53 2.84 7.62
C SER A 68 -21.66 1.87 7.97
N ILE A 69 -22.89 2.37 7.92
CA ILE A 69 -24.10 1.55 7.94
C ILE A 69 -25.00 2.05 6.81
N ASP A 70 -25.26 1.18 5.85
CA ASP A 70 -25.95 1.52 4.60
C ASP A 70 -27.13 0.57 4.36
N SER A 71 -28.22 1.06 3.77
CA SER A 71 -29.33 0.21 3.37
C SER A 71 -28.91 -0.77 2.29
N ALA A 72 -29.07 -2.07 2.56
CA ALA A 72 -28.74 -3.15 1.65
C ALA A 72 -29.95 -3.58 0.82
N TYR A 73 -29.71 -3.84 -0.45
CA TYR A 73 -30.75 -4.27 -1.38
C TYR A 73 -30.21 -5.36 -2.31
N GLU A 74 -31.11 -6.24 -2.74
CA GLU A 74 -30.82 -7.25 -3.75
C GLU A 74 -31.64 -6.98 -5.01
N HIS A 75 -31.00 -7.20 -6.15
CA HIS A 75 -31.65 -7.17 -7.45
C HIS A 75 -32.01 -8.60 -7.84
N ARG A 76 -33.30 -8.91 -7.98
CA ARG A 76 -33.77 -10.20 -8.46
C ARG A 76 -34.74 -10.00 -9.61
N ASN A 77 -34.60 -10.83 -10.64
CA ASN A 77 -35.59 -10.92 -11.69
C ASN A 77 -36.83 -11.61 -11.13
N ASP A 78 -38.00 -10.99 -11.30
CA ASP A 78 -39.24 -11.67 -10.99
C ASP A 78 -39.55 -12.76 -12.04
N PHE A 79 -40.66 -13.48 -11.84
CA PHE A 79 -41.11 -14.54 -12.75
C PHE A 79 -41.41 -14.05 -14.18
N ARG A 80 -41.43 -12.74 -14.43
CA ARG A 80 -41.61 -12.11 -15.74
C ARG A 80 -40.30 -11.61 -16.35
N GLY A 81 -39.18 -11.78 -15.66
CA GLY A 81 -37.86 -11.31 -16.09
C GLY A 81 -37.61 -9.83 -15.78
N GLU A 82 -38.45 -9.16 -15.00
CA GLU A 82 -38.24 -7.76 -14.62
C GLU A 82 -37.29 -7.68 -13.42
N ASN A 83 -36.23 -6.86 -13.54
CA ASN A 83 -35.30 -6.61 -12.44
C ASN A 83 -35.97 -5.75 -11.35
N LYS A 84 -36.23 -6.35 -10.19
CA LYS A 84 -36.80 -5.68 -9.01
C LYS A 84 -35.80 -5.61 -7.88
N ARG A 85 -35.87 -4.52 -7.11
CA ARG A 85 -34.99 -4.23 -5.97
C ARG A 85 -35.71 -4.55 -4.66
N TYR A 86 -35.15 -5.47 -3.88
CA TYR A 86 -35.68 -5.94 -2.60
C TYR A 86 -34.81 -5.43 -1.46
N PHE A 87 -35.42 -4.82 -0.45
CA PHE A 87 -34.71 -4.38 0.74
C PHE A 87 -34.30 -5.60 1.59
N LEU A 88 -33.00 -5.69 1.91
CA LEU A 88 -32.45 -6.79 2.72
C LEU A 88 -32.23 -6.40 4.18
N GLY A 89 -32.21 -5.10 4.50
CA GLY A 89 -31.87 -4.60 5.83
C GLY A 89 -30.78 -3.53 5.77
N TYR A 90 -30.07 -3.37 6.86
CA TYR A 90 -28.96 -2.45 7.02
C TYR A 90 -27.66 -3.24 7.13
N ARG A 91 -26.72 -2.93 6.24
CA ARG A 91 -25.38 -3.50 6.25
C ARG A 91 -24.45 -2.57 7.00
N TYR A 92 -23.79 -3.08 8.04
CA TYR A 92 -22.64 -2.37 8.58
C TYR A 92 -21.37 -2.81 7.87
N ARG A 93 -20.40 -1.91 7.80
CA ARG A 93 -19.03 -2.19 7.40
C ARG A 93 -18.09 -1.49 8.35
N ASN A 94 -17.15 -2.22 8.93
CA ASN A 94 -16.10 -1.67 9.79
C ASN A 94 -14.75 -2.22 9.33
N ASP A 95 -13.95 -1.35 8.72
CA ASP A 95 -12.61 -1.69 8.28
C ASP A 95 -11.62 -1.33 9.39
N LEU A 96 -10.82 -2.31 9.82
CA LEU A 96 -9.81 -2.17 10.84
C LEU A 96 -8.42 -2.36 10.25
N LYS A 97 -7.42 -1.78 10.89
CA LYS A 97 -6.01 -1.95 10.55
C LYS A 97 -5.17 -2.19 11.80
N ILE A 98 -4.32 -3.21 11.71
CA ILE A 98 -3.23 -3.46 12.67
C ILE A 98 -1.88 -3.45 11.94
N THR A 99 -0.83 -3.05 12.63
CA THR A 99 0.54 -2.99 12.08
C THR A 99 1.56 -3.51 13.08
N PHE A 100 2.55 -4.27 12.62
CA PHE A 100 3.64 -4.80 13.45
C PHE A 100 4.92 -4.95 12.60
N GLY A 101 6.03 -5.34 13.23
CA GLY A 101 7.29 -5.59 12.52
C GLY A 101 7.19 -6.76 11.54
N ASN A 102 8.06 -6.81 10.53
CA ASN A 102 8.13 -7.93 9.61
C ASN A 102 8.64 -9.20 10.32
N ASP A 103 7.70 -10.03 10.78
CA ASP A 103 7.94 -11.27 11.52
C ASP A 103 6.91 -12.32 11.04
N SER A 104 7.38 -13.25 10.19
CA SER A 104 6.54 -14.29 9.58
C SER A 104 5.89 -15.22 10.61
N LYS A 105 6.59 -15.50 11.72
CA LYS A 105 6.05 -16.35 12.78
C LYS A 105 4.89 -15.65 13.49
N ARG A 106 5.09 -14.38 13.87
CA ARG A 106 4.05 -13.57 14.48
C ARG A 106 2.86 -13.37 13.54
N LEU A 107 3.10 -13.18 12.24
CA LEU A 107 2.05 -13.12 11.23
C LEU A 107 1.21 -14.41 11.22
N GLY A 108 1.85 -15.58 11.19
CA GLY A 108 1.15 -16.87 11.22
C GLY A 108 0.27 -17.05 12.46
N GLU A 109 0.76 -16.68 13.65
CA GLU A 109 0.00 -16.71 14.90
C GLU A 109 -1.24 -15.79 14.85
N ILE A 110 -1.10 -14.59 14.29
CA ILE A 110 -2.21 -13.64 14.13
C ILE A 110 -3.25 -14.14 13.14
N LEU A 111 -2.83 -14.63 11.97
CA LEU A 111 -3.75 -15.16 10.95
C LEU A 111 -4.52 -16.37 11.48
N LEU A 112 -3.86 -17.24 12.24
CA LEU A 112 -4.52 -18.38 12.87
C LEU A 112 -5.59 -17.91 13.87
N ALA A 113 -5.25 -16.98 14.77
CA ALA A 113 -6.19 -16.45 15.75
C ALA A 113 -7.40 -15.77 15.07
N LEU A 114 -7.17 -15.00 14.00
CA LEU A 114 -8.24 -14.35 13.24
C LEU A 114 -9.13 -15.35 12.49
N SER A 115 -8.58 -16.46 11.99
CA SER A 115 -9.36 -17.47 11.26
C SER A 115 -10.37 -18.24 12.11
N VAL A 116 -10.19 -18.24 13.44
CA VAL A 116 -11.12 -18.83 14.41
C VAL A 116 -11.88 -17.77 15.22
N CYS A 117 -11.73 -16.49 14.87
CA CYS A 117 -12.47 -15.39 15.50
C CYS A 117 -13.96 -15.52 15.17
N GLU A 118 -14.82 -15.42 16.20
CA GLU A 118 -16.27 -15.53 16.02
C GLU A 118 -16.85 -14.44 15.11
N ALA A 119 -16.22 -13.27 15.08
CA ALA A 119 -16.59 -12.17 14.20
C ALA A 119 -16.33 -12.45 12.71
N ASP A 120 -15.63 -13.54 12.38
CA ASP A 120 -15.27 -14.01 11.03
C ASP A 120 -14.80 -12.89 10.09
N PRO A 121 -13.77 -12.09 10.47
CA PRO A 121 -13.32 -10.97 9.67
C PRO A 121 -12.73 -11.45 8.33
N GLU A 122 -13.08 -10.77 7.24
CA GLU A 122 -12.28 -10.84 6.03
C GLU A 122 -10.95 -10.12 6.25
N PHE A 123 -9.83 -10.64 5.76
CA PHE A 123 -8.54 -9.99 5.97
C PHE A 123 -7.60 -10.04 4.78
N SER A 124 -6.69 -9.06 4.73
CA SER A 124 -5.65 -8.93 3.70
C SER A 124 -4.34 -8.47 4.32
N VAL A 125 -3.23 -9.02 3.84
CA VAL A 125 -1.88 -8.75 4.37
C VAL A 125 -1.10 -7.86 3.39
N TYR A 126 -0.42 -6.87 3.94
CA TYR A 126 0.39 -5.92 3.20
C TYR A 126 1.76 -5.81 3.85
N PHE A 127 2.80 -5.80 3.03
CA PHE A 127 4.14 -5.48 3.49
C PHE A 127 4.46 -4.05 3.09
N PHE A 128 5.07 -3.30 4.02
CA PHE A 128 5.39 -1.90 3.81
C PHE A 128 6.66 -1.51 4.58
N LEU A 129 7.19 -0.33 4.23
CA LEU A 129 8.29 0.31 4.94
C LEU A 129 7.74 1.33 5.93
N LYS A 130 8.13 1.25 7.20
CA LYS A 130 7.78 2.24 8.23
C LYS A 130 8.37 3.61 7.90
N ASP A 131 9.65 3.63 7.54
CA ASP A 131 10.33 4.85 7.11
C ASP A 131 10.64 4.81 5.62
N ARG A 132 9.82 5.53 4.86
CA ARG A 132 9.95 5.63 3.41
C ARG A 132 10.99 6.67 3.00
N ARG A 133 11.44 7.54 3.91
CA ARG A 133 12.35 8.65 3.59
C ARG A 133 13.70 8.16 3.09
N ALA A 134 14.21 7.06 3.65
CA ALA A 134 15.47 6.49 3.22
C ALA A 134 15.42 6.02 1.75
N VAL A 135 14.30 5.40 1.36
CA VAL A 135 14.09 4.95 -0.02
C VAL A 135 13.82 6.13 -0.96
N GLU A 136 13.05 7.12 -0.50
CA GLU A 136 12.80 8.37 -1.24
C GLU A 136 14.09 9.15 -1.49
N GLN A 137 14.97 9.26 -0.49
CA GLN A 137 16.28 9.87 -0.66
C GLN A 137 17.15 9.10 -1.65
N ALA A 138 17.20 7.77 -1.53
CA ALA A 138 17.96 6.92 -2.45
C ALA A 138 17.45 7.04 -3.90
N LEU A 139 16.13 7.15 -4.11
CA LEU A 139 15.51 7.40 -5.42
C LEU A 139 16.00 8.71 -6.03
N LEU A 140 15.92 9.80 -5.26
CA LEU A 140 16.31 11.14 -5.72
C LEU A 140 17.79 11.19 -6.08
N GLU A 141 18.65 10.63 -5.21
CA GLU A 141 20.08 10.56 -5.47
C GLU A 141 20.40 9.72 -6.71
N SER A 142 19.67 8.62 -6.93
CA SER A 142 19.79 7.81 -8.14
C SER A 142 19.34 8.56 -9.39
N ALA A 143 18.21 9.27 -9.33
CA ALA A 143 17.64 9.99 -10.48
C ALA A 143 18.57 11.11 -10.96
N VAL A 144 19.11 11.90 -10.02
CA VAL A 144 20.05 13.00 -10.36
C VAL A 144 21.35 12.44 -10.95
N ARG A 145 21.83 11.30 -10.45
CA ARG A 145 23.04 10.63 -10.96
C ARG A 145 22.84 10.14 -12.39
N ASP A 146 21.73 9.47 -12.67
CA ASP A 146 21.38 9.02 -14.03
C ASP A 146 21.25 10.22 -15.00
N ALA A 147 20.58 11.30 -14.56
CA ALA A 147 20.48 12.52 -15.35
C ALA A 147 21.87 13.08 -15.71
N LYS A 148 22.79 13.10 -14.74
CA LYS A 148 24.18 13.57 -14.93
C LYS A 148 24.96 12.68 -15.90
N GLU A 149 24.88 11.36 -15.76
CA GLU A 149 25.59 10.42 -16.64
C GLU A 149 25.12 10.55 -18.09
N LYS A 150 23.79 10.61 -18.31
CA LYS A 150 23.20 10.86 -19.64
C LYS A 150 23.66 12.19 -20.23
N SER A 151 23.67 13.26 -19.43
CA SER A 151 24.18 14.57 -19.83
C SER A 151 25.64 14.56 -20.27
N GLN A 152 26.49 13.81 -19.57
CA GLN A 152 27.90 13.66 -19.95
C GLN A 152 28.06 12.95 -21.30
N VAL A 153 27.28 11.90 -21.54
CA VAL A 153 27.27 11.18 -22.82
C VAL A 153 26.79 12.09 -23.96
N LEU A 154 25.69 12.81 -23.75
CA LEU A 154 25.14 13.75 -24.74
C LEU A 154 26.14 14.85 -25.07
N ALA A 155 26.74 15.48 -24.05
CA ALA A 155 27.73 16.53 -24.26
C ALA A 155 28.94 16.03 -25.09
N LYS A 156 29.48 14.86 -24.74
CA LYS A 156 30.59 14.23 -25.46
C LYS A 156 30.22 13.92 -26.91
N ALA A 157 29.03 13.36 -27.15
CA ALA A 157 28.56 13.01 -28.49
C ALA A 157 28.29 14.24 -29.37
N SER A 158 27.90 15.36 -28.76
CA SER A 158 27.65 16.63 -29.44
C SER A 158 28.89 17.54 -29.57
N GLY A 159 30.05 17.12 -29.05
CA GLY A 159 31.28 17.93 -29.11
C GLY A 159 31.24 19.21 -28.27
N VAL A 160 30.40 19.24 -27.24
CA VAL A 160 30.25 20.36 -26.31
C VAL A 160 30.73 19.97 -24.91
N MET A 161 30.99 20.95 -24.06
CA MET A 161 31.31 20.74 -22.64
C MET A 161 30.06 20.92 -21.77
N LEU A 162 29.90 20.05 -20.78
CA LEU A 162 28.83 20.15 -19.80
C LEU A 162 29.16 21.21 -18.75
N GLY A 163 28.32 22.24 -18.63
CA GLY A 163 28.44 23.31 -17.65
C GLY A 163 27.69 23.03 -16.33
N LYS A 164 27.42 24.10 -15.57
CA LYS A 164 26.72 24.01 -14.28
C LYS A 164 25.23 23.67 -14.48
N ILE A 165 24.61 23.17 -13.42
CA ILE A 165 23.15 23.01 -13.37
C ILE A 165 22.50 24.39 -13.31
N LEU A 166 21.53 24.62 -14.19
CA LEU A 166 20.73 25.85 -14.27
C LEU A 166 19.40 25.69 -13.52
N ALA A 167 18.79 24.51 -13.58
CA ALA A 167 17.56 24.20 -12.88
C ALA A 167 17.44 22.69 -12.63
N ILE A 168 16.75 22.34 -11.55
CA ILE A 168 16.25 20.99 -11.28
C ILE A 168 14.74 21.13 -11.10
N ASP A 169 13.99 20.38 -11.89
CA ASP A 169 12.54 20.30 -11.82
C ASP A 169 12.16 18.88 -11.40
N TYR A 170 11.43 18.82 -10.29
CA TYR A 170 10.98 17.58 -9.66
C TYR A 170 9.53 17.77 -9.27
N ASP A 171 8.65 17.04 -9.93
CA ASP A 171 7.22 17.03 -9.64
C ASP A 171 6.91 15.79 -8.80
N TRP A 172 6.38 16.02 -7.60
CA TRP A 172 6.05 14.96 -6.66
C TRP A 172 4.77 14.25 -7.14
N GLY A 173 4.87 12.96 -7.43
CA GLY A 173 3.73 12.06 -7.41
C GLY A 173 3.71 11.33 -6.07
N GLU A 174 2.57 11.24 -5.40
CA GLU A 174 2.43 10.48 -4.16
C GLU A 174 2.72 8.99 -4.45
N ILE A 175 3.94 8.52 -4.18
CA ILE A 175 4.34 7.13 -4.44
C ILE A 175 3.55 6.23 -3.47
N GLU A 176 2.80 5.24 -3.96
CA GLU A 176 2.14 4.26 -3.09
C GLU A 176 3.03 3.01 -2.94
N VAL A 177 3.78 2.95 -1.83
CA VAL A 177 4.78 1.90 -1.53
C VAL A 177 4.09 0.78 -0.75
N ARG A 178 3.45 -0.15 -1.46
CA ARG A 178 2.76 -1.31 -0.86
C ARG A 178 2.90 -2.54 -1.76
N SER A 179 3.36 -3.66 -1.21
CA SER A 179 3.14 -4.97 -1.85
C SER A 179 1.93 -5.65 -1.18
N ARG A 180 1.02 -6.19 -2.01
CA ARG A 180 -0.22 -6.84 -1.55
C ARG A 180 -0.09 -8.35 -1.68
N VAL A 181 -0.40 -9.08 -0.61
CA VAL A 181 -0.57 -10.54 -0.64
C VAL A 181 -2.01 -10.86 -0.25
N TYR A 182 -2.71 -11.60 -1.12
CA TYR A 182 -4.04 -12.12 -0.79
C TYR A 182 -3.88 -13.39 0.04
N ALA A 183 -4.27 -13.32 1.32
CA ALA A 183 -4.47 -14.51 2.13
C ALA A 183 -5.90 -15.01 1.88
N ALA A 184 -6.04 -16.18 1.25
CA ALA A 184 -7.36 -16.79 1.09
C ALA A 184 -7.83 -17.34 2.45
N SER A 185 -9.02 -16.96 2.89
CA SER A 185 -9.70 -17.54 4.05
C SER A 185 -10.30 -18.90 3.68
N SER A 186 -9.45 -19.92 3.48
CA SER A 186 -9.93 -21.30 3.42
C SER A 186 -9.95 -21.87 4.84
N LYS A 187 -11.15 -22.23 5.33
CA LYS A 187 -11.30 -23.05 6.55
C LYS A 187 -10.63 -24.41 6.31
N MET A 188 -9.34 -24.53 6.64
CA MET A 188 -8.63 -25.81 6.67
C MET A 188 -8.64 -26.38 8.10
N ALA A 189 -9.07 -27.65 8.19
CA ALA A 189 -9.08 -28.43 9.41
C ALA A 189 -7.66 -28.69 9.94
N TYR A 190 -7.53 -28.67 11.26
CA TYR A 190 -6.27 -28.63 11.99
C TYR A 190 -5.76 -30.04 12.29
N ASP A 191 -4.61 -30.39 11.73
CA ASP A 191 -3.53 -31.09 12.45
C ASP A 191 -2.25 -30.89 11.63
N SER A 192 -1.28 -30.13 12.16
CA SER A 192 -0.02 -29.72 11.50
C SER A 192 -0.15 -28.83 10.25
N ALA A 193 -0.79 -27.66 10.38
CA ALA A 193 -0.68 -26.63 9.34
C ALA A 193 0.79 -26.14 9.24
N PRO A 194 1.46 -26.24 8.08
CA PRO A 194 2.77 -25.62 7.90
C PRO A 194 2.59 -24.11 8.12
N MET A 195 3.41 -23.54 9.00
CA MET A 195 3.52 -22.09 9.14
C MET A 195 3.91 -21.57 7.76
N ILE A 196 3.03 -20.81 7.10
CA ILE A 196 3.32 -20.26 5.79
C ILE A 196 4.48 -19.28 5.99
N ASP A 197 5.65 -19.65 5.46
CA ASP A 197 6.81 -18.78 5.39
C ASP A 197 6.64 -17.86 4.19
N LEU A 198 6.07 -16.68 4.44
CA LEU A 198 5.91 -15.64 3.43
C LEU A 198 7.19 -14.81 3.37
N GLU A 199 7.98 -14.98 2.32
CA GLU A 199 9.04 -14.04 1.95
C GLU A 199 8.42 -12.94 1.07
N PRO A 200 8.27 -11.70 1.57
CA PRO A 200 7.73 -10.62 0.76
C PRO A 200 8.73 -10.18 -0.32
N GLU A 201 8.22 -9.85 -1.51
CA GLU A 201 9.03 -9.20 -2.54
C GLU A 201 9.52 -7.82 -2.07
N ASP A 202 10.73 -7.46 -2.49
CA ASP A 202 11.27 -6.12 -2.31
C ASP A 202 10.32 -5.07 -2.88
N ILE A 203 10.15 -3.96 -2.17
CA ILE A 203 9.37 -2.84 -2.69
C ILE A 203 10.29 -2.00 -3.57
N SER A 204 10.01 -2.05 -4.88
CA SER A 204 10.71 -1.25 -5.88
C SER A 204 9.89 -0.02 -6.26
N ASN A 205 10.57 1.12 -6.30
CA ASN A 205 10.01 2.39 -6.74
C ASN A 205 10.88 2.97 -7.86
N SER A 206 10.27 3.79 -8.70
CA SER A 206 10.99 4.58 -9.69
C SER A 206 10.41 5.99 -9.75
N ASP A 207 11.28 6.98 -9.91
CA ASP A 207 10.85 8.37 -10.06
C ASP A 207 11.72 9.12 -11.09
N THR A 208 11.23 10.24 -11.59
CA THR A 208 11.90 11.02 -12.65
C THR A 208 12.24 12.43 -12.16
N VAL A 209 13.49 12.83 -12.38
CA VAL A 209 13.93 14.22 -12.18
C VAL A 209 14.31 14.81 -13.54
N THR A 210 13.87 16.04 -13.81
CA THR A 210 14.34 16.79 -14.98
C THR A 210 15.42 17.76 -14.52
N VAL A 211 16.60 17.68 -15.13
CA VAL A 211 17.70 18.60 -14.83
C VAL A 211 18.04 19.37 -16.10
N ILE A 212 18.36 20.65 -15.93
CA ILE A 212 18.77 21.55 -17.01
C ILE A 212 20.20 21.98 -16.74
N TRP A 213 21.10 21.73 -17.68
CA TRP A 213 22.51 22.13 -17.63
C TRP A 213 22.81 23.24 -18.62
N GLU A 214 23.81 24.04 -18.28
CA GLU A 214 24.50 24.92 -19.21
C GLU A 214 25.34 24.10 -20.20
N ILE A 215 25.35 24.51 -21.45
CA ILE A 215 26.25 23.98 -22.48
C ILE A 215 27.35 25.01 -22.72
N LEU A 216 28.60 24.55 -22.66
CA LEU A 216 29.78 25.35 -22.96
C LEU A 216 30.35 24.92 -24.30
N HIS A 217 30.52 25.87 -25.22
CA HIS A 217 31.21 25.62 -26.49
C HIS A 217 32.73 25.77 -26.26
N PRO A 218 33.57 24.83 -26.74
CA PRO A 218 35.00 25.07 -26.75
C PRO A 218 35.29 26.34 -27.56
N GLN A 219 36.09 27.26 -27.00
CA GLN A 219 36.53 28.45 -27.74
C GLN A 219 37.24 27.97 -29.01
N GLN A 220 36.76 28.42 -30.18
CA GLN A 220 37.47 28.24 -31.44
C GLN A 220 38.85 28.91 -31.28
N ALA A 221 39.90 28.09 -31.32
CA ALA A 221 41.28 28.55 -31.44
C ALA A 221 41.57 29.03 -32.86
#